data_AF-A0A2B7WYC2-F1
#
_entry.id   AF-A0A2B7WYC2-F1
#
_cell.length_a   1.000
_cell.length_b   1.000
_cell.length_c   1.000
_cell.angle_alpha   90.00
_cell.angle_beta   90.00
_cell.angle_gamma   90.00
#
_symmetry.space_group_name_H-M   'P 1'
#
loop_
_entity.id
_entity.type
_entity.pdbx_description
1 polymer ?
#
loop_
_entity_poly.entity_id
_entity_poly.type
_entity_poly.pdbx_seq_one_letter_code
_entity_poly.pdbx_strand_id
1 'polypeptide(L)'
;VVYSGHKHYHSFKFQGIMTPDGLLSSIYSPVVGSCGDWMLFQLSLLENDIKKLFDNNNIPQEERLYIYGDPAYTGSAATIGAYKKPRGHQLTAAQCQFNKDMSENRVAVEHGFGLVQQYWAKNSYHLSQQISLGPVTASYLTACLLTNIMTCLHGNQVAEQFECPLPTLNEYFAGSRVVGGENG
;
A
#
# COMPACT_ATOMS: atom_id res chain seq x y z
N VAL A 1 17.06 -20.02 -6.39
CA VAL A 1 16.39 -21.16 -5.73
C VAL A 1 15.32 -20.61 -4.80
N VAL A 2 14.06 -20.81 -5.17
CA VAL A 2 12.87 -20.16 -4.58
C VAL A 2 12.22 -21.17 -3.64
N TYR A 3 12.65 -21.33 -2.40
CA TYR A 3 11.98 -22.24 -1.47
C TYR A 3 11.78 -21.56 -0.12
N SER A 4 10.53 -21.38 0.29
CA SER A 4 10.18 -20.94 1.64
C SER A 4 9.71 -22.16 2.43
N GLY A 5 10.55 -22.64 3.35
CA GLY A 5 10.27 -23.82 4.17
C GLY A 5 9.07 -23.67 5.12
N HIS A 6 8.57 -22.45 5.33
CA HIS A 6 7.44 -22.19 6.23
C HIS A 6 6.07 -22.42 5.57
N LYS A 7 5.97 -22.32 4.24
CA LYS A 7 4.69 -22.39 3.52
C LYS A 7 4.62 -23.48 2.44
N HIS A 8 5.69 -24.26 2.24
CA HIS A 8 5.74 -25.39 1.29
C HIS A 8 5.23 -25.07 -0.15
N TYR A 9 5.27 -23.80 -0.60
CA TYR A 9 4.93 -23.37 -1.97
C TYR A 9 5.82 -22.19 -2.43
N HIS A 10 6.05 -22.10 -3.76
CA HIS A 10 6.67 -20.94 -4.42
C HIS A 10 5.68 -19.77 -4.39
N SER A 11 5.99 -18.69 -3.66
CA SER A 11 5.13 -17.51 -3.53
C SER A 11 5.86 -16.22 -3.91
N PHE A 12 5.16 -15.34 -4.63
CA PHE A 12 5.54 -13.96 -4.81
C PHE A 12 4.87 -13.10 -3.74
N LYS A 13 5.60 -12.10 -3.25
CA LYS A 13 5.05 -11.04 -2.41
C LYS A 13 4.93 -9.75 -3.21
N PHE A 14 3.85 -9.03 -2.94
CA PHE A 14 3.60 -7.69 -3.45
C PHE A 14 3.56 -6.75 -2.25
N GLN A 15 4.27 -5.62 -2.35
CA GLN A 15 4.14 -4.51 -1.42
C GLN A 15 3.29 -3.45 -2.10
N GLY A 16 2.28 -2.91 -1.41
CA GLY A 16 1.40 -1.90 -1.99
C GLY A 16 1.11 -0.74 -1.03
N ILE A 17 0.82 0.42 -1.60
CA ILE A 17 0.29 1.59 -0.90
C ILE A 17 -1.10 1.88 -1.42
N MET A 18 -2.01 2.11 -0.48
CA MET A 18 -3.35 2.62 -0.72
C MET A 18 -3.41 4.08 -0.25
N THR A 19 -3.94 4.97 -1.09
CA THR A 19 -4.20 6.37 -0.72
C THR A 19 -5.65 6.56 -0.25
N PRO A 20 -5.97 7.65 0.47
CA PRO A 20 -7.32 7.89 1.01
C PRO A 20 -8.42 7.96 -0.06
N ASP A 21 -8.10 8.32 -1.30
CA ASP A 21 -9.01 8.29 -2.46
C ASP A 21 -9.26 6.87 -3.01
N GLY A 22 -8.79 5.84 -2.30
CA GLY A 22 -9.03 4.44 -2.66
C GLY A 22 -8.21 3.95 -3.85
N LEU A 23 -7.16 4.67 -4.24
CA LEU A 23 -6.24 4.26 -5.30
C LEU A 23 -5.03 3.48 -4.76
N LEU A 24 -4.66 2.43 -5.49
CA LEU A 24 -3.37 1.76 -5.30
C LEU A 24 -2.27 2.61 -5.94
N SER A 25 -1.62 3.46 -5.14
CA SER A 25 -0.66 4.46 -5.63
C SER A 25 0.73 3.91 -5.93
N SER A 26 1.10 2.80 -5.30
CA SER A 26 2.37 2.11 -5.54
C SER A 26 2.20 0.62 -5.35
N ILE A 27 2.78 -0.17 -6.25
CA ILE A 27 2.85 -1.64 -6.16
C ILE A 27 4.27 -2.07 -6.55
N TYR A 28 4.97 -2.74 -5.64
CA TYR A 28 6.31 -3.27 -5.86
C TYR A 28 6.33 -4.80 -5.82
N SER A 29 6.83 -5.41 -6.88
CA SER A 29 6.87 -6.86 -7.13
C SER A 29 7.66 -7.17 -8.41
N PRO A 30 8.22 -8.39 -8.61
CA PRO A 30 8.17 -9.56 -7.74
C PRO A 30 9.38 -9.72 -6.82
N VAL A 31 9.11 -9.99 -5.54
CA VAL A 31 10.14 -10.44 -4.58
C VAL A 31 9.79 -11.84 -4.07
N VAL A 32 10.82 -12.66 -3.89
CA VAL A 32 10.70 -14.03 -3.36
C VAL A 32 10.03 -14.00 -1.98
N GLY A 33 8.99 -14.80 -1.78
CA GLY A 33 8.15 -14.74 -0.57
C GLY A 33 8.82 -15.09 0.76
N SER A 34 10.07 -15.57 0.76
CA SER A 34 10.88 -15.73 1.98
C SER A 34 11.44 -14.40 2.51
N CYS A 35 11.37 -13.33 1.72
CA CYS A 35 11.81 -12.00 2.10
C CYS A 35 10.80 -11.34 3.05
N GLY A 36 11.28 -10.69 4.11
CA GLY A 36 10.44 -9.97 5.07
C GLY A 36 9.89 -8.67 4.47
N ASP A 37 8.76 -8.18 4.98
CA ASP A 37 8.04 -7.04 4.40
C ASP A 37 8.87 -5.73 4.48
N TRP A 38 9.67 -5.57 5.54
CA TRP A 38 10.65 -4.49 5.64
C TRP A 38 11.72 -4.52 4.54
N MET A 39 12.23 -5.70 4.20
CA MET A 39 13.22 -5.82 3.12
C MET A 39 12.57 -5.51 1.76
N LEU A 40 11.29 -5.88 1.55
CA LEU A 40 10.56 -5.47 0.34
C LEU A 40 10.47 -3.93 0.25
N PHE A 41 10.18 -3.25 1.35
CA PHE A 41 10.15 -1.79 1.40
C PHE A 41 11.51 -1.15 1.07
N GLN A 42 12.60 -1.72 1.60
CA GLN A 42 13.94 -1.24 1.30
C GLN A 42 14.29 -1.44 -0.18
N LEU A 43 13.93 -2.60 -0.75
CA LEU A 43 14.17 -2.94 -2.15
C LEU A 43 13.33 -2.11 -3.12
N SER A 44 12.15 -1.63 -2.70
CA SER A 44 11.30 -0.77 -3.53
C SER A 44 11.84 0.64 -3.68
N LEU A 45 12.83 1.04 -2.86
CA LEU A 45 13.43 2.39 -2.82
C LEU A 45 12.42 3.51 -2.58
N LEU A 46 11.22 3.15 -2.13
CA LEU A 46 10.10 4.06 -1.96
C LEU A 46 10.40 5.19 -0.96
N GLU A 47 11.19 4.90 0.09
CA GLU A 47 11.64 5.92 1.02
C GLU A 47 12.45 7.03 0.30
N ASN A 48 13.26 6.68 -0.69
CA ASN A 48 14.02 7.67 -1.46
C ASN A 48 13.12 8.49 -2.37
N ASP A 49 12.13 7.87 -2.99
CA ASP A 49 11.18 8.56 -3.87
C ASP A 49 10.32 9.53 -3.08
N ILE A 50 9.86 9.14 -1.88
CA ILE A 50 9.11 10.03 -0.98
C ILE A 50 9.96 11.20 -0.49
N LYS A 51 11.22 10.97 -0.11
CA LYS A 51 12.14 12.04 0.26
C LYS A 51 12.30 13.04 -0.88
N LYS A 52 12.56 12.55 -2.10
CA LYS A 52 12.65 13.40 -3.29
C LYS A 52 11.35 14.16 -3.56
N LEU A 53 10.19 13.53 -3.38
CA LEU A 53 8.90 14.22 -3.53
C LEU A 53 8.75 15.36 -2.53
N PHE A 54 9.09 15.14 -1.26
CA PHE A 54 9.05 16.22 -0.26
C PHE A 54 10.05 17.33 -0.56
N ASP A 55 11.28 16.98 -0.94
CA ASP A 55 12.33 17.94 -1.24
C ASP A 55 12.00 18.77 -2.50
N ASN A 56 11.51 18.13 -3.57
CA ASN A 56 11.12 18.80 -4.81
C ASN A 56 9.93 19.75 -4.62
N ASN A 57 9.06 19.48 -3.65
CA ASN A 57 7.91 20.33 -3.33
C ASN A 57 8.17 21.28 -2.14
N ASN A 58 9.42 21.35 -1.64
CA ASN A 58 9.83 22.17 -0.50
C ASN A 58 8.99 21.97 0.77
N ILE A 59 8.55 20.73 1.04
CA ILE A 59 7.74 20.43 2.22
C ILE A 59 8.62 20.44 3.49
N PRO A 60 8.31 21.32 4.48
CA PRO A 60 9.02 21.38 5.75
C PRO A 60 8.96 20.05 6.50
N GLN A 61 9.97 19.74 7.31
CA GLN A 61 10.07 18.42 7.97
C GLN A 61 8.87 18.13 8.89
N GLU A 62 8.36 19.15 9.56
CA GLU A 62 7.19 19.14 10.44
C GLU A 62 5.86 18.87 9.72
N GLU A 63 5.80 19.11 8.40
CA GLU A 63 4.62 18.87 7.56
C GLU A 63 4.72 17.56 6.77
N ARG A 64 5.87 16.86 6.83
CA ARG A 64 6.06 15.59 6.11
C ARG A 64 5.19 14.50 6.71
N LEU A 65 4.36 13.93 5.86
CA LEU A 65 3.49 12.80 6.22
C LEU A 65 4.26 11.48 6.22
N TYR A 66 3.78 10.52 7.01
CA TYR A 66 4.31 9.16 7.07
C TYR A 66 3.33 8.17 6.45
N ILE A 67 3.86 7.16 5.77
CA ILE A 67 3.08 5.97 5.40
C ILE A 67 2.90 5.13 6.65
N TYR A 68 1.65 4.90 7.03
CA TYR A 68 1.35 3.96 8.09
C TYR A 68 1.39 2.52 7.55
N GLY A 69 2.22 1.69 8.18
CA GLY A 69 2.43 0.29 7.81
C GLY A 69 2.04 -0.68 8.93
N ASP A 70 2.08 -1.96 8.60
CA ASP A 70 2.03 -3.01 9.61
C ASP A 70 3.24 -2.94 10.57
N PRO A 71 3.22 -3.67 11.70
CA PRO A 71 4.35 -3.67 12.64
C PRO A 71 5.68 -4.19 12.06
N ALA A 72 5.68 -4.91 10.94
CA ALA A 72 6.89 -5.37 10.28
C ALA A 72 7.65 -4.21 9.61
N TYR A 73 6.96 -3.13 9.22
CA TYR A 73 7.63 -1.89 8.78
C TYR A 73 8.21 -1.18 10.01
N THR A 74 9.54 -1.15 10.10
CA THR A 74 10.21 -0.34 11.12
C THR A 74 10.02 1.14 10.80
N GLY A 75 10.05 1.98 11.84
CA GLY A 75 10.02 3.43 11.66
C GLY A 75 11.19 3.88 10.79
N SER A 76 10.91 4.70 9.78
CA SER A 76 11.88 5.32 8.87
C SER A 76 11.56 6.79 8.70
N ALA A 77 12.28 7.49 7.82
CA ALA A 77 11.92 8.86 7.49
C ALA A 77 10.62 8.98 6.67
N ALA A 78 10.08 7.86 6.16
CA ALA A 78 8.87 7.83 5.33
C ALA A 78 7.78 6.88 5.86
N THR A 79 8.07 6.03 6.85
CA THR A 79 7.13 5.04 7.39
C THR A 79 7.01 5.11 8.89
N ILE A 80 5.82 4.88 9.40
CA ILE A 80 5.54 4.64 10.81
C ILE A 80 4.74 3.33 10.95
N GLY A 81 5.18 2.46 11.84
CA GLY A 81 4.50 1.21 12.14
C GLY A 81 3.80 1.27 13.49
N ALA A 82 2.92 0.30 13.76
CA ALA A 82 2.29 0.17 15.07
C ALA A 82 3.33 0.03 16.20
N TYR A 83 3.05 0.63 17.36
CA TYR A 83 3.88 0.47 18.54
C TYR A 83 3.91 -0.99 18.99
N LYS A 84 5.12 -1.53 19.14
CA LYS A 84 5.34 -2.89 19.65
C LYS A 84 5.47 -2.88 21.16
N LYS A 85 4.88 -3.88 21.81
CA LYS A 85 5.05 -4.10 23.25
C LYS A 85 6.55 -4.30 23.58
N PRO A 86 7.15 -3.45 24.42
CA PRO A 86 8.54 -3.64 24.82
C PRO A 86 8.65 -4.90 25.70
N ARG A 87 9.82 -5.57 25.66
CA ARG A 87 10.03 -6.78 26.47
C ARG A 87 9.81 -6.47 27.96
N GLY A 88 8.92 -7.22 28.60
CA GLY A 88 8.60 -7.06 30.03
C GLY A 88 7.75 -5.84 30.40
N HIS A 89 7.32 -5.02 29.43
CA HIS A 89 6.51 -3.82 29.69
C HIS A 89 5.20 -3.86 28.91
N GLN A 90 4.24 -3.01 29.27
CA GLN A 90 3.00 -2.81 28.52
C GLN A 90 3.12 -1.58 27.62
N LEU A 91 2.30 -1.53 26.57
CA LEU A 91 2.09 -0.30 25.82
C LEU A 91 1.39 0.72 26.73
N THR A 92 1.72 1.99 26.56
CA THR A 92 0.99 3.07 27.24
C THR A 92 -0.43 3.17 26.68
N ALA A 93 -1.36 3.77 27.43
CA ALA A 93 -2.72 3.98 26.97
C ALA A 93 -2.76 4.76 25.64
N ALA A 94 -1.89 5.76 25.48
CA ALA A 94 -1.75 6.53 24.25
C ALA A 94 -1.26 5.67 23.06
N GLN A 95 -0.29 4.78 23.28
CA GLN A 95 0.19 3.86 22.24
C GLN A 95 -0.89 2.83 21.84
N CYS A 96 -1.67 2.34 22.81
CA CYS A 96 -2.79 1.46 22.53
C CYS A 96 -3.87 2.16 21.70
N GLN A 97 -4.21 3.40 22.06
CA GLN A 97 -5.18 4.20 21.31
C GLN A 97 -4.69 4.47 19.88
N PHE A 98 -3.44 4.91 19.73
CA PHE A 98 -2.82 5.10 18.40
C PHE A 98 -2.87 3.83 17.55
N ASN A 99 -2.48 2.69 18.11
CA ASN A 99 -2.52 1.42 17.38
C ASN A 99 -3.95 1.02 16.99
N LYS A 100 -4.94 1.32 17.84
CA LYS A 100 -6.34 1.05 17.57
C LYS A 100 -6.83 1.90 16.40
N ASP A 101 -6.70 3.22 16.49
CA ASP A 101 -7.14 4.17 15.46
C ASP A 101 -6.49 3.84 14.11
N MET A 102 -5.19 3.55 14.13
CA MET A 102 -4.46 3.24 12.91
C MET A 102 -4.74 1.81 12.38
N SER A 103 -5.17 0.87 13.23
CA SER A 103 -5.60 -0.46 12.78
C SER A 103 -6.90 -0.41 11.97
N GLU A 104 -7.82 0.50 12.32
CA GLU A 104 -9.05 0.74 11.57
C GLU A 104 -8.72 1.31 10.17
N ASN A 105 -7.75 2.22 10.09
CA ASN A 105 -7.30 2.77 8.80
C ASN A 105 -6.58 1.74 7.92
N ARG A 106 -5.91 0.73 8.50
CA ARG A 106 -5.25 -0.34 7.74
C ARG A 106 -6.24 -1.23 6.97
N VAL A 107 -7.50 -1.29 7.41
CA VAL A 107 -8.55 -2.04 6.72
C VAL A 107 -8.71 -1.53 5.27
N ALA A 108 -8.44 -0.25 5.01
CA ALA A 108 -8.46 0.31 3.66
C ALA A 108 -7.47 -0.35 2.69
N VAL A 109 -6.28 -0.72 3.17
CA VAL A 109 -5.28 -1.43 2.36
C VAL A 109 -5.79 -2.83 2.01
N GLU A 110 -6.36 -3.54 2.98
CA GLU A 110 -6.95 -4.86 2.79
C GLU A 110 -8.13 -4.82 1.84
N HIS A 111 -8.98 -3.79 1.95
CA HIS A 111 -10.05 -3.50 1.00
C HIS A 111 -9.54 -3.27 -0.41
N GLY A 112 -8.45 -2.52 -0.58
CA GLY A 112 -7.78 -2.35 -1.87
C GLY A 112 -7.37 -3.64 -2.55
N PHE A 113 -6.65 -4.47 -1.81
CA PHE A 113 -6.27 -5.80 -2.31
C PHE A 113 -7.49 -6.70 -2.55
N GLY A 114 -8.52 -6.57 -1.71
CA GLY A 114 -9.81 -7.22 -1.87
C GLY A 114 -10.52 -6.83 -3.18
N LEU A 115 -10.53 -5.55 -3.56
CA LEU A 115 -11.13 -5.07 -4.81
C LEU A 115 -10.43 -5.66 -6.04
N VAL A 116 -9.09 -5.73 -6.03
CA VAL A 116 -8.33 -6.38 -7.10
C VAL A 116 -8.72 -7.86 -7.22
N GLN A 117 -8.88 -8.55 -6.09
CA GLN A 117 -9.32 -9.95 -6.10
C GLN A 117 -10.79 -10.10 -6.53
N GLN A 118 -11.67 -9.19 -6.13
CA GLN A 118 -13.08 -9.27 -6.45
C GLN A 118 -13.33 -9.03 -7.95
N TYR A 119 -12.77 -7.95 -8.52
CA TYR A 119 -12.98 -7.62 -9.92
C TYR A 119 -12.29 -8.60 -10.87
N TRP A 120 -11.12 -9.09 -10.48
CA TRP A 120 -10.27 -9.85 -11.38
C TRP A 120 -10.11 -11.29 -10.93
N ALA A 121 -11.18 -11.93 -10.44
CA ALA A 121 -11.28 -13.28 -9.84
C ALA A 121 -10.28 -14.37 -10.30
N LYS A 122 -9.76 -14.31 -11.54
CA LYS A 122 -8.61 -15.10 -12.00
C LYS A 122 -7.30 -14.86 -11.21
N ASN A 123 -7.11 -13.70 -10.61
CA ASN A 123 -5.99 -13.35 -9.73
C ASN A 123 -6.19 -13.84 -8.28
N SER A 124 -7.39 -14.33 -7.95
CA SER A 124 -7.87 -14.58 -6.57
C SER A 124 -7.81 -16.06 -6.18
N TYR A 125 -7.60 -16.95 -7.15
CA TYR A 125 -7.15 -18.30 -6.88
C TYR A 125 -5.71 -18.22 -6.40
N HIS A 126 -5.49 -18.11 -5.08
CA HIS A 126 -4.18 -18.14 -4.39
C HIS A 126 -3.00 -18.46 -5.32
N LEU A 127 -2.04 -17.53 -5.50
CA LEU A 127 -0.75 -17.90 -6.11
C LEU A 127 -0.88 -18.46 -7.54
N SER A 128 -1.88 -18.07 -8.34
CA SER A 128 -2.03 -18.64 -9.68
C SER A 128 -0.79 -18.37 -10.54
N GLN A 129 0.01 -19.33 -11.00
CA GLN A 129 0.30 -20.69 -10.59
C GLN A 129 1.72 -20.92 -11.11
N GLN A 130 2.68 -21.15 -10.23
CA GLN A 130 4.01 -21.70 -10.54
C GLN A 130 4.85 -20.87 -11.53
N ILE A 131 6.16 -20.99 -11.46
CA ILE A 131 7.13 -20.20 -12.26
C ILE A 131 7.02 -20.46 -13.79
N SER A 132 6.05 -21.25 -14.26
CA SER A 132 6.06 -21.82 -15.62
C SER A 132 4.83 -21.55 -16.50
N LEU A 133 3.85 -20.72 -16.12
CA LEU A 133 2.59 -20.58 -16.91
C LEU A 133 2.23 -19.17 -17.40
N GLY A 134 2.96 -18.11 -17.07
CA GLY A 134 2.75 -16.76 -17.65
C GLY A 134 3.42 -15.62 -16.87
N PRO A 135 3.33 -14.36 -17.35
CA PRO A 135 3.90 -13.20 -16.68
C PRO A 135 3.00 -12.74 -15.51
N VAL A 136 2.94 -13.54 -14.43
CA VAL A 136 2.08 -13.35 -13.25
C VAL A 136 2.14 -11.92 -12.71
N THR A 137 3.34 -11.34 -12.61
CA THR A 137 3.52 -9.96 -12.15
C THR A 137 2.85 -8.95 -13.09
N ALA A 138 3.02 -9.08 -14.41
CA ALA A 138 2.43 -8.15 -15.37
C ALA A 138 0.90 -8.21 -15.35
N SER A 139 0.33 -9.42 -15.27
CA SER A 139 -1.11 -9.60 -15.12
C SER A 139 -1.65 -8.95 -13.85
N TYR A 140 -0.94 -9.09 -12.73
CA TYR A 140 -1.35 -8.48 -11.47
C TYR A 140 -1.25 -6.96 -11.49
N LEU A 141 -0.14 -6.40 -12.00
CA LEU A 141 0.01 -4.94 -12.16
C LEU A 141 -1.06 -4.37 -13.09
N THR A 142 -1.40 -5.09 -14.15
CA THR A 142 -2.50 -4.71 -15.07
C THR A 142 -3.83 -4.70 -14.33
N ALA A 143 -4.09 -5.71 -13.48
CA ALA A 143 -5.30 -5.74 -12.66
C ALA A 143 -5.35 -4.59 -11.66
N CYS A 144 -4.24 -4.23 -11.00
CA CYS A 144 -4.17 -3.05 -10.14
C CYS A 144 -4.49 -1.76 -10.92
N LEU A 145 -3.91 -1.58 -12.11
CA LEU A 145 -4.20 -0.43 -12.98
C LEU A 145 -5.69 -0.36 -13.35
N LEU A 146 -6.27 -1.47 -13.79
CA LEU A 146 -7.69 -1.53 -14.14
C LEU A 146 -8.59 -1.32 -12.92
N THR A 147 -8.21 -1.79 -11.74
CA THR A 147 -8.91 -1.48 -10.48
C THR A 147 -8.88 0.01 -10.18
N ASN A 148 -7.75 0.70 -10.35
CA ASN A 148 -7.69 2.16 -10.16
C ASN A 148 -8.59 2.90 -11.16
N ILE A 149 -8.66 2.47 -12.41
CA ILE A 149 -9.60 3.01 -13.41
C ILE A 149 -11.05 2.82 -12.94
N MET A 150 -11.39 1.64 -12.44
CA MET A 150 -12.73 1.37 -11.90
C MET A 150 -13.04 2.23 -10.67
N THR A 151 -12.06 2.46 -9.79
CA THR A 151 -12.19 3.39 -8.66
C THR A 151 -12.45 4.81 -9.13
N CYS A 152 -11.73 5.31 -10.16
CA CYS A 152 -11.96 6.66 -10.68
C CYS A 152 -13.38 6.82 -11.27
N LEU A 153 -13.93 5.76 -11.87
CA LEU A 153 -15.24 5.79 -12.53
C LEU A 153 -16.41 5.61 -11.56
N HIS A 154 -16.25 4.78 -10.54
CA HIS A 154 -17.37 4.32 -9.70
C HIS A 154 -17.16 4.56 -8.21
N GLY A 155 -15.96 4.98 -7.79
CA GLY A 155 -15.57 5.03 -6.40
C GLY A 155 -15.35 3.66 -5.78
N ASN A 156 -15.02 3.68 -4.49
CA ASN A 156 -14.98 2.49 -3.64
C ASN A 156 -15.15 2.87 -2.16
N GLN A 157 -15.35 1.86 -1.33
CA GLN A 157 -15.55 2.02 0.11
C GLN A 157 -14.39 2.73 0.84
N VAL A 158 -13.17 2.70 0.29
CA VAL A 158 -12.02 3.39 0.90
C VAL A 158 -12.17 4.91 0.72
N ALA A 159 -12.46 5.36 -0.50
CA ALA A 159 -12.72 6.77 -0.77
C ALA A 159 -13.90 7.30 0.05
N GLU A 160 -14.95 6.48 0.21
CA GLU A 160 -16.11 6.80 1.06
C GLU A 160 -15.71 6.90 2.55
N GLN A 161 -14.93 5.94 3.06
CA GLN A 161 -14.47 5.93 4.45
C GLN A 161 -13.66 7.18 4.81
N PHE A 162 -12.81 7.66 3.90
CA PHE A 162 -11.97 8.84 4.13
C PHE A 162 -12.58 10.15 3.63
N GLU A 163 -13.82 10.11 3.12
CA GLU A 163 -14.49 11.25 2.50
C GLU A 163 -13.60 11.98 1.46
N CYS A 164 -12.77 11.21 0.76
CA CYS A 164 -11.77 11.75 -0.16
C CYS A 164 -12.34 11.78 -1.58
N PRO A 165 -12.34 12.92 -2.27
CA PRO A 165 -12.84 12.98 -3.64
C PRO A 165 -12.00 12.05 -4.53
N LEU A 166 -12.62 11.52 -5.58
CA LEU A 166 -11.94 10.68 -6.57
C LEU A 166 -11.29 11.57 -7.64
N PRO A 167 -10.11 11.22 -8.15
CA PRO A 167 -9.60 11.87 -9.37
C PRO A 167 -10.43 11.43 -10.57
N THR A 168 -10.54 12.31 -11.55
CA THR A 168 -11.01 11.92 -12.88
C THR A 168 -10.00 10.98 -13.55
N LEU A 169 -10.45 10.21 -14.55
CA LEU A 169 -9.52 9.36 -15.33
C LEU A 169 -8.38 10.18 -15.96
N ASN A 170 -8.67 11.40 -16.42
CA ASN A 170 -7.66 12.26 -17.03
C ASN A 170 -6.60 12.70 -16.01
N GLU A 171 -7.01 13.10 -14.81
CA GLU A 171 -6.08 13.46 -13.73
C GLU A 171 -5.23 12.26 -13.30
N TYR A 172 -5.86 11.08 -13.17
CA TYR A 172 -5.15 9.85 -12.83
C TYR A 172 -4.06 9.51 -13.85
N PHE A 173 -4.38 9.52 -15.15
CA PHE A 173 -3.39 9.23 -16.20
C PHE A 173 -2.37 10.35 -16.41
N ALA A 174 -2.73 11.61 -16.12
CA ALA A 174 -1.80 12.73 -16.16
C ALA A 174 -0.83 12.75 -14.98
N GLY A 175 -1.08 11.94 -13.93
CA GLY A 175 -0.29 11.96 -12.70
C GLY A 175 -0.33 13.31 -11.97
N SER A 176 -1.37 14.12 -12.24
CA SER A 176 -1.53 15.44 -11.65
C SER A 176 -3.00 15.67 -11.32
N ARG A 177 -3.24 16.15 -10.11
CA ARG A 177 -4.57 16.45 -9.62
C ARG A 177 -4.73 17.95 -9.47
N VAL A 178 -5.80 18.51 -10.03
CA VAL A 178 -6.12 19.91 -9.79
C VAL A 178 -6.90 19.94 -8.49
N VAL A 179 -6.18 20.03 -7.36
CA VAL A 179 -6.84 20.27 -6.08
C VAL A 179 -7.33 21.71 -6.12
N GLY A 180 -8.63 21.90 -6.34
CA GLY A 180 -9.27 23.18 -6.17
C GLY A 180 -8.99 23.66 -4.75
N GLY A 181 -8.25 24.77 -4.62
CA GLY A 181 -8.04 25.40 -3.33
C GLY A 181 -9.39 25.86 -2.79
N GLU A 182 -9.88 25.21 -1.75
CA GLU A 182 -10.86 25.83 -0.88
C GLU A 182 -10.09 26.84 -0.01
N ASN A 183 -10.16 28.10 -0.42
CA ASN A 183 -9.98 29.22 0.50
C ASN A 183 -11.13 29.17 1.51
N GLY A 184 -10.79 28.99 2.79
CA GLY A 184 -11.69 29.10 3.93
C GLY A 184 -10.92 29.22 5.23
#